data_AF-A0A7J4YT84-F1
#
_entry.id   AF-A0A7J4YT84-F1
#
_cell.length_a   1.000
_cell.length_b   1.000
_cell.length_c   1.000
_cell.angle_alpha   90.00
_cell.angle_beta   90.00
_cell.angle_gamma   90.00
#
_symmetry.space_group_name_H-M   'P 1'
#
loop_
_entity.id
_entity.type
_entity.pdbx_description
1 polymer ?
#
loop_
_entity_poly.entity_id
_entity_poly.type
_entity_poly.pdbx_seq_one_letter_code
_entity_poly.pdbx_strand_id
1 'polypeptide(L)'
;MILLVLLSFILIAGYVYAMIKKGKEIPYSISATYYALTHKFWFALCMIGSGVLLLPAALESSTENSQFLVFLSVVGMVVLGVSPNFKSEQKVPHAIGAAMSLIFSQIWVGCNSWYWLLLWSGFIIYMVVSMKKHWTGNFISDFIKRKPMFWIEVISLLAVYLTCLW
;
A
#
# COMPACT_ATOMS: atom_id res chain seq x y z
N MET A 1 5.77 -8.60 -19.54
CA MET A 1 5.14 -8.08 -18.31
C MET A 1 6.02 -7.23 -17.41
N ILE A 2 7.32 -7.51 -17.29
CA ILE A 2 8.25 -6.74 -16.44
C ILE A 2 8.16 -5.22 -16.65
N LEU A 3 8.01 -4.74 -17.89
CA LEU A 3 7.83 -3.31 -18.19
C LEU A 3 6.63 -2.69 -17.45
N LEU A 4 5.47 -3.37 -17.41
CA LEU A 4 4.28 -2.87 -16.73
C LEU A 4 4.46 -2.84 -15.21
N VAL A 5 5.15 -3.85 -14.67
CA VAL A 5 5.53 -3.90 -13.25
C VAL A 5 6.41 -2.70 -12.90
N LEU A 6 7.44 -2.42 -13.71
CA LEU A 6 8.34 -1.28 -13.50
C LEU A 6 7.62 0.06 -13.65
N LEU A 7 6.75 0.23 -14.65
CA LEU A 7 5.96 1.45 -14.82
C LEU A 7 5.02 1.69 -13.62
N SER A 8 4.33 0.64 -13.16
CA SER A 8 3.47 0.70 -11.99
C SER A 8 4.27 1.07 -10.72
N PHE A 9 5.42 0.43 -10.52
CA PHE A 9 6.32 0.70 -9.39
C PHE A 9 6.83 2.13 -9.42
N ILE A 10 7.33 2.62 -10.56
CA ILE A 10 7.82 3.99 -10.72
C ILE A 10 6.70 5.00 -10.47
N LEU A 11 5.47 4.73 -10.93
CA LEU A 11 4.33 5.61 -10.70
C LEU A 11 4.02 5.77 -9.21
N ILE A 12 3.90 4.67 -8.46
CA ILE A 12 3.57 4.73 -7.02
C ILE A 12 4.75 5.19 -6.17
N ALA A 13 5.97 4.71 -6.45
CA ALA A 13 7.16 5.08 -5.69
C ALA A 13 7.54 6.54 -5.94
N GLY A 14 7.46 6.99 -7.19
CA GLY A 14 7.66 8.40 -7.56
C GLY A 14 6.64 9.31 -6.89
N TYR A 15 5.37 8.91 -6.85
CA TYR A 15 4.32 9.61 -6.11
C TYR A 15 4.63 9.72 -4.61
N VAL A 16 4.91 8.59 -3.95
CA VAL A 16 5.23 8.56 -2.51
C VAL A 16 6.46 9.41 -2.20
N TYR A 17 7.52 9.28 -3.00
CA TYR A 17 8.74 10.07 -2.86
C TYR A 17 8.47 11.58 -3.00
N ALA A 18 7.71 11.99 -4.01
CA ALA A 18 7.34 13.39 -4.20
C ALA A 18 6.56 13.94 -3.00
N MET A 19 5.66 13.14 -2.42
CA MET A 19 4.88 13.53 -1.24
C MET A 19 5.71 13.62 0.03
N ILE A 20 6.66 12.70 0.26
CA ILE A 20 7.61 12.79 1.38
C ILE A 20 8.47 14.05 1.23
N LYS A 21 9.00 14.32 0.02
CA LYS A 21 9.81 15.52 -0.24
C LYS A 21 9.02 16.81 -0.02
N LYS A 22 7.75 16.84 -0.42
CA LYS A 22 6.85 17.98 -0.21
C LYS A 22 6.54 18.19 1.28
N GLY A 23 6.25 17.12 2.02
CA GLY A 23 5.91 17.18 3.44
C GLY A 23 7.11 17.38 4.37
N LYS A 24 8.34 17.11 3.88
CA LYS A 24 9.59 17.01 4.68
C LYS A 24 9.53 15.99 5.82
N GLU A 25 8.55 15.10 5.79
CA GLU A 25 8.35 14.02 6.76
C GLU A 25 7.63 12.83 6.11
N ILE A 26 7.69 11.68 6.77
CA ILE A 26 6.92 10.51 6.37
C ILE A 26 5.45 10.74 6.73
N PRO A 27 4.51 10.62 5.78
CA PRO A 27 3.09 10.83 6.05
C PRO A 27 2.54 9.73 6.97
N TYR A 28 1.36 9.97 7.55
CA TYR A 28 0.70 8.95 8.37
C TYR A 28 0.37 7.67 7.60
N SER A 29 -0.07 7.84 6.35
CA SER A 29 -0.30 6.79 5.36
C SER A 29 -0.14 7.38 3.96
N ILE A 30 0.04 6.54 2.95
CA ILE A 30 -0.01 6.92 1.54
C ILE A 30 -1.36 7.61 1.27
N SER A 31 -2.48 7.07 1.77
CA SER A 31 -3.79 7.73 1.65
C SER A 31 -3.83 9.13 2.26
N ALA A 32 -3.16 9.37 3.39
CA ALA A 32 -3.17 10.68 4.05
C ALA A 32 -2.51 11.78 3.20
N THR A 33 -1.66 11.41 2.23
CA THR A 33 -1.03 12.37 1.31
C THR A 33 -2.05 13.11 0.43
N TYR A 34 -3.26 12.56 0.24
CA TYR A 34 -4.36 13.23 -0.45
C TYR A 34 -4.63 14.65 0.07
N TYR A 35 -4.54 14.86 1.38
CA TYR A 35 -4.81 16.16 2.01
C TYR A 35 -3.71 17.20 1.78
N ALA A 36 -2.51 16.75 1.42
CA ALA A 36 -1.37 17.63 1.11
C ALA A 36 -1.23 17.90 -0.39
N LEU A 37 -2.02 17.25 -1.25
CA LEU A 37 -1.99 17.46 -2.70
C LEU A 37 -2.67 18.77 -3.10
N THR A 38 -2.03 19.51 -4.00
CA THR A 38 -2.64 20.68 -4.65
C THR A 38 -3.69 20.23 -5.67
N HIS A 39 -3.34 19.23 -6.50
CA HIS A 39 -4.24 18.63 -7.47
C HIS A 39 -4.61 17.22 -7.02
N LYS A 40 -5.80 17.09 -6.44
CA LYS A 40 -6.34 15.86 -5.83
C LYS A 40 -6.44 14.67 -6.79
N PHE A 41 -6.54 14.95 -8.09
CA PHE A 41 -6.59 13.94 -9.15
C PHE A 41 -5.37 13.01 -9.15
N TRP A 42 -4.18 13.50 -8.81
CA TRP A 42 -2.96 12.69 -8.78
C TRP A 42 -3.05 11.51 -7.81
N PHE A 43 -3.81 11.65 -6.72
CA PHE A 43 -4.02 10.53 -5.80
C PHE A 43 -4.71 9.36 -6.52
N ALA A 44 -5.88 9.63 -7.12
CA ALA A 44 -6.64 8.62 -7.83
C ALA A 44 -5.84 8.03 -9.00
N LEU A 45 -5.16 8.89 -9.77
CA LEU A 45 -4.32 8.45 -10.88
C LEU A 45 -3.21 7.50 -10.43
N CYS A 46 -2.52 7.79 -9.33
CA CYS A 46 -1.43 6.94 -8.84
C CYS A 46 -1.93 5.66 -8.20
N MET A 47 -3.00 5.69 -7.39
CA MET A 47 -3.56 4.48 -6.77
C MET A 47 -4.14 3.55 -7.83
N ILE A 48 -5.07 4.06 -8.64
CA ILE A 48 -5.77 3.27 -9.65
C ILE A 48 -4.83 2.88 -10.78
N GLY A 49 -4.03 3.83 -11.27
CA GLY A 49 -3.08 3.60 -12.35
C GLY A 49 -2.05 2.54 -12.00
N SER A 50 -1.50 2.55 -10.78
CA SER A 50 -0.55 1.50 -10.37
C SER A 50 -1.22 0.13 -10.27
N GLY A 51 -2.41 0.05 -9.66
CA GLY A 51 -3.18 -1.21 -9.58
C GLY A 51 -3.52 -1.79 -10.94
N VAL A 52 -4.03 -0.96 -11.87
CA VAL A 52 -4.42 -1.38 -13.22
C VAL A 52 -3.20 -1.77 -14.08
N LEU A 53 -2.10 -1.00 -14.00
CA LEU A 53 -0.86 -1.35 -14.70
C LEU A 53 -0.27 -2.67 -14.20
N LEU A 54 -0.41 -2.98 -12.91
CA LEU A 54 0.13 -4.19 -12.31
C LEU A 54 -0.76 -5.43 -12.57
N LEU A 55 -2.05 -5.23 -12.87
CA LEU A 55 -3.03 -6.30 -13.02
C LEU A 55 -2.60 -7.42 -13.99
N PRO A 56 -2.11 -7.14 -15.23
CA PRO A 56 -1.71 -8.21 -16.15
C PRO A 56 -0.58 -9.09 -15.58
N ALA A 57 0.44 -8.47 -14.98
CA ALA A 57 1.57 -9.19 -14.39
C ALA A 57 1.15 -10.00 -13.16
N ALA A 58 0.25 -9.45 -12.32
CA ALA A 58 -0.29 -10.16 -11.18
C ALA A 58 -1.15 -11.36 -11.59
N LEU A 59 -1.93 -11.25 -12.68
CA LEU A 59 -2.69 -12.38 -13.23
C LEU A 59 -1.78 -13.47 -13.80
N GLU A 60 -0.71 -13.11 -14.50
CA GLU A 60 0.30 -14.09 -14.98
C GLU A 60 1.02 -14.80 -13.84
N SER A 61 1.29 -14.08 -12.75
CA SER A 61 1.95 -14.64 -11.54
C SER A 61 0.97 -15.40 -10.63
N SER A 62 -0.31 -15.50 -11.02
CA SER A 62 -1.35 -16.17 -10.24
C SER A 62 -1.55 -17.62 -10.69
N THR A 63 -1.72 -18.51 -9.73
CA THR A 63 -2.43 -19.77 -9.97
C THR A 63 -3.91 -19.53 -10.29
N GLU A 64 -4.55 -20.45 -11.02
CA GLU A 64 -5.98 -20.36 -11.39
C GLU A 64 -6.88 -20.10 -10.17
N ASN A 65 -6.60 -20.74 -9.04
CA ASN A 65 -7.34 -20.61 -7.79
C ASN A 65 -7.09 -19.29 -7.06
N SER A 66 -6.15 -18.45 -7.48
CA SER A 66 -5.76 -17.21 -6.78
C SER A 66 -6.01 -15.94 -7.58
N GLN A 67 -6.33 -16.03 -8.88
CA GLN A 67 -6.59 -14.87 -9.75
C GLN A 67 -7.71 -13.95 -9.21
N PHE A 68 -8.74 -14.53 -8.58
CA PHE A 68 -9.83 -13.75 -8.00
C PHE A 68 -9.35 -12.82 -6.88
N LEU A 69 -8.27 -13.16 -6.16
CA LEU A 69 -7.70 -12.33 -5.10
C LEU A 69 -7.04 -11.07 -5.68
N VAL A 70 -6.37 -11.19 -6.84
CA VAL A 70 -5.83 -10.03 -7.57
C VAL A 70 -6.97 -9.11 -7.99
N PHE A 71 -8.04 -9.68 -8.55
CA PHE A 71 -9.20 -8.90 -8.95
C PHE A 71 -9.81 -8.13 -7.77
N LEU A 72 -10.06 -8.79 -6.63
CA LEU A 72 -10.59 -8.15 -5.43
C LEU A 72 -9.64 -7.07 -4.86
N SER A 73 -8.33 -7.31 -4.95
CA SER A 73 -7.32 -6.32 -4.54
C SER A 73 -7.37 -5.06 -5.40
N VAL A 74 -7.43 -5.22 -6.72
CA VAL A 74 -7.52 -4.10 -7.67
C VAL A 74 -8.84 -3.35 -7.54
N VAL A 75 -9.96 -4.05 -7.34
CA VAL A 75 -11.24 -3.41 -6.99
C VAL A 75 -11.11 -2.59 -5.72
N GLY A 76 -10.45 -3.11 -4.68
CA GLY A 76 -10.16 -2.36 -3.46
C GLY A 76 -9.37 -1.08 -3.73
N MET A 77 -8.35 -1.16 -4.59
CA MET A 77 -7.53 -0.01 -5.01
C MET A 77 -8.35 1.04 -5.79
N VAL A 78 -9.28 0.59 -6.64
CA VAL A 78 -10.22 1.48 -7.34
C VAL A 78 -11.12 2.18 -6.32
N VAL A 79 -11.75 1.43 -5.42
CA VAL A 79 -12.67 1.98 -4.42
C VAL A 79 -11.97 3.03 -3.54
N LEU A 80 -10.79 2.73 -2.99
CA LEU A 80 -10.06 3.70 -2.17
C LEU A 80 -9.58 4.90 -3.00
N GLY A 81 -9.24 4.67 -4.27
CA GLY A 81 -8.77 5.70 -5.20
C GLY A 81 -9.84 6.71 -5.60
N VAL A 82 -11.10 6.25 -5.80
CA VAL A 82 -12.25 7.11 -6.12
C VAL A 82 -12.88 7.75 -4.88
N SER A 83 -12.62 7.19 -3.69
CA SER A 83 -13.12 7.71 -2.40
C SER A 83 -11.99 8.20 -1.48
N PRO A 84 -11.08 9.08 -1.92
CA PRO A 84 -9.88 9.40 -1.16
C PRO A 84 -10.12 10.31 0.06
N ASN A 85 -11.28 10.95 0.18
CA ASN A 85 -11.58 11.89 1.26
C ASN A 85 -12.10 11.19 2.55
N PHE A 86 -11.27 10.33 3.15
CA PHE A 86 -11.67 9.50 4.28
C PHE A 86 -11.89 10.21 5.63
N LYS A 87 -11.79 11.55 5.69
CA LYS A 87 -12.18 12.38 6.84
C LYS A 87 -13.63 12.89 6.76
N SER A 88 -14.34 12.60 5.68
CA SER A 88 -15.75 12.94 5.49
C SER A 88 -16.60 11.69 5.25
N GLU A 89 -17.69 11.82 4.49
CA GLU A 89 -18.60 10.74 4.10
C GLU A 89 -17.92 9.58 3.36
N GLN A 90 -16.76 9.83 2.72
CA GLN A 90 -16.01 8.79 2.00
C GLN A 90 -15.18 7.88 2.92
N LYS A 91 -15.21 8.08 4.25
CA LYS A 91 -14.47 7.26 5.22
C LYS A 91 -14.73 5.76 5.06
N VAL A 92 -16.00 5.39 4.98
CA VAL A 92 -16.44 3.98 4.90
C VAL A 92 -15.96 3.33 3.59
N PRO A 93 -16.29 3.85 2.39
CA PRO A 93 -15.82 3.25 1.16
C PRO A 93 -14.29 3.24 1.07
N HIS A 94 -13.61 4.28 1.53
CA HIS A 94 -12.14 4.30 1.55
C HIS A 94 -11.55 3.18 2.40
N ALA A 95 -12.05 3.03 3.62
CA ALA A 95 -11.57 2.02 4.56
C ALA A 95 -11.83 0.60 4.03
N ILE A 96 -13.01 0.37 3.42
CA ILE A 96 -13.34 -0.91 2.78
C ILE A 96 -12.38 -1.16 1.61
N GLY A 97 -12.18 -0.19 0.71
CA GLY A 97 -11.28 -0.33 -0.43
C GLY A 97 -9.83 -0.61 0.01
N ALA A 98 -9.33 0.13 1.01
CA ALA A 98 -8.01 -0.07 1.57
C ALA A 98 -7.86 -1.46 2.22
N ALA A 99 -8.85 -1.89 3.00
CA ALA A 99 -8.85 -3.21 3.62
C ALA A 99 -8.89 -4.32 2.56
N MET A 100 -9.75 -4.20 1.54
CA MET A 100 -9.81 -5.16 0.42
C MET A 100 -8.48 -5.24 -0.32
N SER A 101 -7.90 -4.10 -0.71
CA SER A 101 -6.63 -4.06 -1.43
C SER A 101 -5.51 -4.70 -0.62
N LEU A 102 -5.41 -4.37 0.67
CA LEU A 102 -4.39 -4.93 1.54
C LEU A 102 -4.61 -6.41 1.80
N ILE A 103 -5.78 -6.82 2.27
CA ILE A 103 -6.02 -8.21 2.72
C ILE A 103 -5.91 -9.16 1.53
N PHE A 104 -6.59 -8.90 0.42
CA PHE A 104 -6.59 -9.82 -0.71
C PHE A 104 -5.24 -9.87 -1.42
N SER A 105 -4.51 -8.76 -1.51
CA SER A 105 -3.15 -8.79 -2.05
C SER A 105 -2.21 -9.63 -1.19
N GLN A 106 -2.30 -9.55 0.14
CA GLN A 106 -1.40 -10.33 0.99
C GLN A 106 -1.75 -11.81 1.03
N ILE A 107 -3.04 -12.17 0.99
CA ILE A 107 -3.46 -13.57 0.82
C ILE A 107 -2.93 -14.09 -0.53
N TRP A 108 -3.05 -13.28 -1.58
CA TRP A 108 -2.53 -13.63 -2.91
C TRP A 108 -1.01 -13.85 -2.92
N VAL A 109 -0.23 -12.97 -2.28
CA VAL A 109 1.21 -13.18 -2.09
C VAL A 109 1.47 -14.49 -1.36
N GLY A 110 0.72 -14.78 -0.29
CA GLY A 110 0.82 -16.05 0.45
C GLY A 110 0.58 -17.28 -0.41
N CYS A 111 -0.38 -17.24 -1.33
CA CYS A 111 -0.71 -18.35 -2.23
C CYS A 111 0.34 -18.57 -3.33
N ASN A 112 0.99 -17.51 -3.83
CA ASN A 112 1.85 -17.59 -5.01
C ASN A 112 3.35 -17.48 -4.70
N SER A 113 3.74 -16.74 -3.66
CA SER A 113 5.14 -16.54 -3.25
C SER A 113 5.25 -16.18 -1.76
N TRP A 114 4.92 -17.17 -0.91
CA TRP A 114 4.80 -16.99 0.54
C TRP A 114 6.04 -16.36 1.22
N TYR A 115 7.23 -16.59 0.68
CA TYR A 115 8.48 -16.09 1.26
C TYR A 115 8.58 -14.55 1.20
N TRP A 116 7.86 -13.87 0.29
CA TRP A 116 7.79 -12.41 0.31
C TRP A 116 7.02 -11.86 1.51
N LEU A 117 6.19 -12.68 2.18
CA LEU A 117 5.56 -12.29 3.46
C LEU A 117 6.59 -12.16 4.58
N LEU A 118 7.82 -12.67 4.45
CA LEU A 118 8.88 -12.46 5.43
C LEU A 118 9.25 -10.97 5.58
N LEU A 119 8.92 -10.10 4.62
CA LEU A 119 9.06 -8.65 4.77
C LEU A 119 8.28 -8.07 5.96
N TRP A 120 7.17 -8.72 6.33
CA TRP A 120 6.41 -8.36 7.55
C TRP A 120 7.20 -8.60 8.83
N SER A 121 8.14 -9.55 8.85
CA SER A 121 9.05 -9.70 10.00
C SER A 121 9.95 -8.48 10.16
N GLY A 122 10.43 -7.91 9.04
CA GLY A 122 11.20 -6.66 9.02
C GLY A 122 10.39 -5.48 9.57
N PHE A 123 9.11 -5.38 9.21
CA PHE A 123 8.19 -4.39 9.80
C PHE A 123 8.11 -4.53 11.32
N ILE A 124 7.86 -5.74 11.82
CA ILE A 124 7.69 -6.01 13.24
C ILE A 124 8.97 -5.66 14.00
N ILE A 125 10.13 -6.11 13.52
CA ILE A 125 11.43 -5.79 14.11
C ILE A 125 11.66 -4.28 14.15
N TYR A 126 11.44 -3.59 13.03
CA TYR A 126 11.56 -2.13 12.96
C TYR A 126 10.66 -1.45 13.99
N MET A 127 9.38 -1.85 14.10
CA MET A 127 8.44 -1.27 15.05
C MET A 127 8.88 -1.51 16.49
N VAL A 128 9.29 -2.73 16.85
CA VAL A 128 9.76 -3.06 18.22
C VAL A 128 10.98 -2.23 18.59
N VAL A 129 11.99 -2.16 17.71
CA VAL A 129 13.21 -1.38 17.95
C VAL A 129 12.91 0.11 18.05
N SER A 130 12.08 0.63 17.15
CA SER A 130 11.71 2.05 17.10
C SER A 130 10.89 2.47 18.34
N MET A 131 9.98 1.61 18.80
CA MET A 131 9.21 1.79 20.03
C MET A 131 10.10 1.80 21.27
N LYS A 132 11.04 0.85 21.39
CA LYS A 132 11.98 0.79 22.51
C LYS A 132 12.83 2.06 22.62
N LYS A 133 13.25 2.62 21.49
CA LYS A 133 14.11 3.82 21.44
C LYS A 133 13.38 5.13 21.78
N HIS A 134 12.08 5.23 21.50
CA HIS A 134 11.30 6.46 21.64
C HIS A 134 10.19 6.34 22.68
N TRP A 135 10.32 5.41 23.63
CA TRP A 135 9.30 5.14 24.63
C TRP A 135 9.13 6.31 25.60
N THR A 136 7.91 6.83 25.69
CA THR A 136 7.53 7.93 26.60
C THR A 136 6.56 7.48 27.70
N GLY A 137 6.28 6.17 27.80
CA GLY A 137 5.32 5.60 28.75
C GLY A 137 3.92 5.37 28.18
N ASN A 138 3.59 5.89 26.99
CA ASN A 138 2.29 5.70 26.35
C ASN A 138 2.42 4.91 25.03
N PHE A 139 2.07 3.62 25.09
CA PHE A 139 2.18 2.70 23.94
C PHE A 139 1.47 3.21 22.70
N ILE A 140 0.19 3.61 22.82
CA ILE A 140 -0.64 3.98 21.68
C ILE A 140 -0.10 5.24 21.01
N SER A 141 0.25 6.25 21.81
CA SER A 141 0.81 7.51 21.30
C SER A 141 2.11 7.29 20.55
N ASP A 142 3.03 6.55 21.14
CA ASP A 142 4.35 6.33 20.55
C ASP A 142 4.27 5.45 19.30
N PHE A 143 3.39 4.44 19.32
CA PHE A 143 3.11 3.60 18.15
C PHE A 143 2.59 4.44 16.98
N ILE A 144 1.57 5.28 17.21
CA ILE A 144 1.01 6.16 16.17
C ILE A 144 2.07 7.14 15.63
N LYS A 145 2.94 7.67 16.49
CA LYS A 145 4.04 8.57 16.07
C LYS A 145 5.04 7.90 15.14
N ARG A 146 5.16 6.56 15.15
CA ARG A 146 6.04 5.81 14.24
C ARG A 146 5.43 5.57 12.85
N LYS A 147 4.21 6.07 12.60
CA LYS A 147 3.50 6.00 11.31
C LYS A 147 3.36 4.56 10.78
N PRO A 148 2.84 3.62 11.59
CA PRO A 148 2.79 2.21 11.24
C PRO A 148 1.98 1.95 9.96
N MET A 149 0.90 2.70 9.73
CA MET A 149 0.05 2.55 8.55
C MET A 149 0.81 2.78 7.24
N PHE A 150 1.65 3.82 7.18
CA PHE A 150 2.51 4.07 6.02
C PHE A 150 3.44 2.88 5.72
N TRP A 151 4.10 2.34 6.74
CA TRP A 151 5.01 1.21 6.57
C TRP A 151 4.29 -0.08 6.18
N ILE A 152 3.10 -0.30 6.74
CA ILE A 152 2.20 -1.40 6.37
C ILE A 152 1.86 -1.33 4.87
N GLU A 153 1.51 -0.15 4.34
CA GLU A 153 1.20 0.04 2.92
C GLU A 153 2.43 -0.14 2.03
N VAL A 154 3.59 0.35 2.46
CA VAL A 154 4.84 0.20 1.70
C VAL A 154 5.24 -1.28 1.60
N ILE A 155 5.18 -2.02 2.71
CA ILE A 155 5.58 -3.43 2.74
C ILE A 155 4.60 -4.31 2.00
N SER A 156 3.29 -4.04 2.13
CA SER A 156 2.28 -4.76 1.37
C SER A 156 2.45 -4.56 -0.14
N LEU A 157 2.71 -3.33 -0.60
CA LEU A 157 3.01 -3.03 -2.01
C LEU A 157 4.29 -3.72 -2.47
N LEU A 158 5.38 -3.63 -1.70
CA LEU A 158 6.65 -4.27 -2.04
C LEU A 158 6.51 -5.78 -2.19
N ALA A 159 5.77 -6.45 -1.29
CA ALA A 159 5.52 -7.88 -1.39
C ALA A 159 4.81 -8.26 -2.69
N VAL A 160 3.83 -7.46 -3.13
CA VAL A 160 3.12 -7.67 -4.41
C VAL A 160 4.06 -7.48 -5.60
N TYR A 161 4.82 -6.39 -5.63
CA TYR A 161 5.76 -6.13 -6.74
C TYR A 161 6.80 -7.24 -6.87
N LEU A 162 7.34 -7.72 -5.75
CA LEU A 162 8.34 -8.79 -5.75
C LEU A 162 7.75 -10.13 -6.18
N THR A 163 6.47 -10.38 -5.85
CA THR A 163 5.75 -11.56 -6.36
C THR A 163 5.56 -11.49 -7.87
N CYS A 164 5.29 -10.32 -8.43
CA CYS A 164 5.16 -10.14 -9.89
C CYS A 164 6.49 -10.17 -10.67
N LEU A 165 7.64 -10.16 -9.99
CA LEU A 165 8.97 -10.18 -10.61
C LEU A 165 9.63 -11.57 -10.59
N TRP A 166 9.01 -12.54 -9.92
CA TRP A 166 9.52 -13.89 -9.75
C TRP A 166 8.63 -14.89 -10.50
#